data_AF-A0A6J7LHG5-F1
#
_entry.id   AF-A0A6J7LHG5-F1
#
_cell.length_a   1.000
_cell.length_b   1.000
_cell.length_c   1.000
_cell.angle_alpha   90.00
_cell.angle_beta   90.00
_cell.angle_gamma   90.00
#
_symmetry.space_group_name_H-M   'P 1'
#
loop_
_entity.id
_entity.type
_entity.pdbx_description
1 polymer ?
#
loop_
_entity_poly.entity_id
_entity_poly.type
_entity_poly.pdbx_seq_one_letter_code
_entity_poly.pdbx_strand_id
1 'polypeptide(L)' 'MCSEVTCENCKKPTWSGCGEHIEEALGSVALEDRCAC' A
#
# COMPACT_ATOMS: atom_id res chain seq x y z
N MET A 1 -8.16 -6.28 8.04
CA MET A 1 -8.77 -4.95 7.96
C MET A 1 -7.73 -4.08 7.30
N CYS A 2 -8.03 -3.57 6.11
CA CYS A 2 -7.06 -2.90 5.26
C CYS A 2 -6.83 -1.48 5.79
N SER A 3 -5.59 -1.14 6.11
CA SER A 3 -5.23 0.18 6.61
C SER A 3 -3.99 0.69 5.89
N GLU A 4 -4.00 1.98 5.56
CA GLU A 4 -2.82 2.68 5.09
C GLU A 4 -1.78 2.75 6.23
N VAL A 5 -0.56 2.30 5.94
CA VAL A 5 0.58 2.34 6.85
C VAL A 5 1.79 2.84 6.09
N THR A 6 2.68 3.56 6.75
CA THR A 6 3.95 3.97 6.14
C THR A 6 4.98 2.84 6.26
N CYS A 7 5.57 2.42 5.15
CA CYS A 7 6.65 1.46 5.18
C CYS A 7 7.90 2.08 5.83
N GLU A 8 8.51 1.38 6.77
CA GLU A 8 9.67 1.88 7.51
C GLU A 8 10.94 1.91 6.65
N ASN A 9 11.01 1.06 5.63
CA ASN A 9 12.17 0.89 4.75
C ASN A 9 12.19 1.95 3.63
N CYS A 10 11.07 2.09 2.91
CA CYS A 10 10.95 3.00 1.77
C CYS A 10 10.35 4.36 2.15
N LYS A 11 9.81 4.53 3.37
CA LYS A 11 9.07 5.73 3.85
C LYS A 11 7.83 6.10 3.01
N LYS A 12 7.39 5.21 2.11
CA LYS A 12 6.19 5.42 1.27
C LYS A 12 4.92 4.84 1.91
N PRO A 13 3.74 5.39 1.60
CA PRO A 13 2.48 4.77 2.00
C PRO A 13 2.33 3.39 1.35
N THR A 14 1.85 2.44 2.14
CA THR A 14 1.51 1.08 1.74
C THR A 14 0.29 0.62 2.52
N TRP A 15 -0.23 -0.55 2.21
CA TRP A 15 -1.46 -1.07 2.78
C TRP A 15 -1.18 -2.39 3.49
N SER A 16 -1.46 -2.43 4.80
CA SER A 16 -1.26 -3.62 5.62
C SER A 16 -2.59 -4.31 5.90
N GLY A 17 -2.58 -5.64 5.89
CA GLY A 17 -3.76 -6.46 6.22
C GLY A 17 -4.86 -6.47 5.14
N CYS A 18 -4.51 -6.17 3.89
CA CYS A 18 -5.45 -6.12 2.77
C CYS A 18 -5.58 -7.45 2.02
N GLY A 19 -4.60 -8.35 2.13
CA GLY A 19 -4.66 -9.69 1.55
C GLY A 19 -5.06 -9.64 0.07
N GLU A 20 -6.14 -10.32 -0.29
CA GLU A 20 -6.68 -10.39 -1.66
C GLU A 20 -7.28 -9.06 -2.18
N HIS A 21 -7.57 -8.09 -1.30
CA HIS A 21 -8.16 -6.80 -1.69
C HIS A 21 -7.14 -5.68 -1.88
N ILE A 22 -5.84 -6.02 -1.86
CA ILE A 22 -4.75 -5.05 -2.05
C ILE A 22 -4.85 -4.34 -3.41
N GLU A 23 -5.32 -5.04 -4.46
CA GLU A 23 -5.43 -4.47 -5.81
C GLU A 23 -6.48 -3.37 -5.91
N GLU A 24 -7.63 -3.55 -5.26
CA GLU A 24 -8.67 -2.52 -5.13
C GLU A 24 -8.20 -1.34 -4.27
N ALA A 25 -7.52 -1.62 -3.16
CA ALA A 25 -6.97 -0.59 -2.28
C ALA A 25 -5.89 0.26 -2.97
N LEU A 26 -5.03 -0.38 -3.78
CA LEU A 26 -4.00 0.29 -4.57
C LEU A 26 -4.53 0.85 -5.89
N GLY A 27 -5.75 0.48 -6.31
CA GLY A 27 -6.34 0.89 -7.60
C GLY A 27 -6.43 2.41 -7.77
N SER A 28 -6.58 3.15 -6.67
CA SER A 28 -6.62 4.63 -6.65
C SER A 28 -5.24 5.28 -6.46
N VAL A 29 -4.19 4.49 -6.26
CA VAL A 29 -2.84 4.94 -5.90
C VAL A 29 -1.94 4.81 -7.11
N ALA A 30 -1.28 5.89 -7.52
CA ALA A 30 -0.30 5.86 -8.61
C ALA A 30 0.84 4.88 -8.28
N LEU A 31 1.34 4.15 -9.28
CA LEU A 31 2.41 3.16 -9.11
C LEU A 31 3.66 3.74 -8.42
N GLU A 32 3.94 5.03 -8.63
CA GLU A 32 5.07 5.74 -8.05
C GLU A 32 4.94 5.98 -6.54
N ASP A 33 3.71 6.12 -6.04
CA ASP A 33 3.38 6.30 -4.62
C ASP A 33 3.26 4.97 -3.87
N ARG A 34 3.19 3.84 -4.58
CA ARG A 34 3.18 2.52 -3.96
C ARG A 34 4.58 2.18 -3.44
N CYS A 35 4.66 1.63 -2.23
CA CYS A 35 5.93 1.04 -1.81
C CYS A 35 6.27 -0.16 -2.69
N ALA A 36 7.49 -0.19 -3.22
CA ALA A 36 8.01 -1.23 -4.10
C ALA A 36 9.04 -2.15 -3.42
N CYS A 37 9.12 -2.10 -2.08
CA CYS A 37 10.05 -2.91 -1.29
C CYS A 37 9.59 -4.35 -1.13
#